data_AF-A0A6S7JR29-F1
#
_entry.id   AF-A0A6S7JR29-F1
#
_cell.length_a   1.000
_cell.length_b   1.000
_cell.length_c   1.000
_cell.angle_alpha   90.00
_cell.angle_beta   90.00
_cell.angle_gamma   90.00
#
_symmetry.space_group_name_H-M   'P 1'
#
loop_
_entity.id
_entity.type
_entity.pdbx_description
1 polymer ?
#
loop_
_entity_poly.entity_id
_entity_poly.type
_entity_poly.pdbx_seq_one_letter_code
_entity_poly.pdbx_strand_id
1 'polypeptide(L)'
;QSENEHICIHYDRSYGITTTKCNSSDPFQRWIWTQHSQLLHAETSKCIQQGKMFPGQMYTWHLGLEECNVSETKQRWDCDANFLVKRFLRTTSQQDTMYITYENDNDNTIVAKEQAPKNWKRYQLNSKICSS
;
A
#
# COMPACT_ATOMS: atom_id res chain seq x y z
N GLN A 1 21.18 15.20 -15.70
CA GLN A 1 19.89 15.26 -14.97
C GLN A 1 19.32 13.85 -15.05
N SER A 2 19.38 13.07 -13.98
CA SER A 2 18.80 11.71 -13.98
C SER A 2 17.30 11.84 -14.11
N GLU A 3 16.69 11.14 -15.07
CA GLU A 3 15.24 10.97 -15.12
C GLU A 3 14.77 10.48 -13.74
N ASN A 4 13.77 11.15 -13.18
CA ASN A 4 13.11 10.69 -11.96
C ASN A 4 12.51 9.33 -12.25
N GLU A 5 13.19 8.25 -11.85
CA GLU A 5 12.65 6.91 -12.02
C GLU A 5 11.34 6.80 -11.23
N HIS A 6 10.27 6.47 -11.93
CA HIS A 6 8.98 6.22 -11.31
C HIS A 6 9.03 4.86 -10.62
N ILE A 7 8.72 4.84 -9.32
CA ILE A 7 8.66 3.65 -8.49
C ILE A 7 7.20 3.24 -8.30
N CYS A 8 6.93 1.94 -8.47
CA CYS A 8 5.61 1.34 -8.38
C CYS A 8 5.59 0.21 -7.34
N ILE A 9 4.42 0.00 -6.73
CA ILE A 9 4.18 -1.15 -5.85
C ILE A 9 4.17 -2.43 -6.71
N HIS A 10 4.91 -3.43 -6.29
CA HIS A 10 5.10 -4.70 -6.95
C HIS A 10 4.85 -5.85 -5.98
N TYR A 11 4.28 -6.95 -6.47
CA TYR A 11 4.20 -8.19 -5.71
C TYR A 11 5.26 -9.17 -6.17
N ASP A 12 6.30 -9.32 -5.34
CA ASP A 12 7.31 -10.36 -5.48
C ASP A 12 6.86 -11.64 -4.77
N ARG A 13 6.97 -12.79 -5.42
CA ARG A 13 6.54 -14.08 -4.85
C ARG A 13 7.37 -14.54 -3.66
N SER A 14 8.64 -14.12 -3.60
CA SER A 14 9.61 -14.48 -2.57
C SER A 14 9.59 -13.49 -1.40
N TYR A 15 9.40 -12.20 -1.70
CA TYR A 15 9.55 -11.11 -0.72
C TYR A 15 8.23 -10.44 -0.34
N GLY A 16 7.13 -10.71 -1.04
CA GLY A 16 5.83 -10.10 -0.78
C GLY A 16 5.67 -8.76 -1.48
N ILE A 17 5.10 -7.77 -0.79
CA ILE A 17 4.80 -6.47 -1.41
C ILE A 17 6.04 -5.56 -1.28
N THR A 18 6.64 -5.25 -2.42
CA THR A 18 7.86 -4.46 -2.55
C THR A 18 7.64 -3.27 -3.49
N THR A 19 8.68 -2.48 -3.70
CA THR A 19 8.71 -1.44 -4.72
C THR A 19 9.74 -1.75 -5.80
N THR A 20 9.43 -1.40 -7.04
CA THR A 20 10.37 -1.52 -8.16
C THR A 20 10.11 -0.46 -9.22
N LYS A 21 10.94 -0.39 -10.25
CA LYS A 21 10.74 0.51 -11.39
C LYS A 21 9.41 0.19 -12.08
N CYS A 22 8.62 1.24 -12.32
CA CYS A 22 7.31 1.10 -12.96
C CYS A 22 7.42 0.44 -14.34
N ASN A 23 6.63 -0.60 -14.57
CA ASN A 23 6.49 -1.31 -15.84
C ASN A 23 5.02 -1.66 -16.08
N SER A 24 4.34 -0.93 -16.98
CA SER A 24 2.91 -1.16 -17.29
C SER A 24 2.62 -2.55 -17.89
N SER A 25 3.63 -3.19 -18.46
CA SER A 25 3.52 -4.54 -19.02
C SER A 25 3.65 -5.63 -17.96
N ASP A 26 4.15 -5.31 -16.76
CA ASP A 26 4.32 -6.26 -15.66
C ASP A 26 2.98 -6.49 -14.93
N PRO A 27 2.41 -7.71 -14.97
CA PRO A 27 1.16 -8.01 -14.27
C PRO A 27 1.28 -7.91 -12.74
N PHE A 28 2.48 -8.08 -12.18
CA PHE A 28 2.72 -8.02 -10.73
C PHE A 28 2.73 -6.58 -10.17
N GLN A 29 2.59 -5.57 -11.04
CA GLN A 29 2.44 -4.16 -10.66
C GLN A 29 1.01 -3.65 -10.85
N ARG A 30 0.06 -4.54 -11.17
CA ARG A 30 -1.32 -4.17 -11.45
C ARG A 30 -2.19 -4.34 -10.23
N TRP A 31 -2.81 -3.24 -9.84
CA TRP A 31 -3.67 -3.13 -8.66
C TRP A 31 -5.01 -2.55 -9.04
N ILE A 32 -6.08 -3.10 -8.47
CA ILE A 32 -7.45 -2.67 -8.70
C ILE A 32 -8.00 -2.15 -7.37
N TRP A 33 -8.46 -0.91 -7.36
CA TRP A 33 -9.21 -0.36 -6.24
C TRP A 33 -10.65 -0.90 -6.29
N THR A 34 -11.06 -1.63 -5.26
CA THR A 34 -12.41 -2.23 -5.22
C THR A 34 -13.43 -1.25 -4.64
N GLN A 35 -14.72 -1.52 -4.86
CA GLN A 35 -15.82 -0.76 -4.26
C GLN A 35 -15.87 -0.84 -2.72
N HIS A 36 -15.15 -1.80 -2.12
CA HIS A 36 -15.06 -2.01 -0.67
C HIS A 36 -13.81 -1.37 -0.06
N SER A 37 -13.17 -0.47 -0.80
CA SER A 37 -11.95 0.23 -0.40
C SER A 37 -10.79 -0.73 -0.10
N GLN A 38 -10.65 -1.76 -0.92
CA GLN A 38 -9.53 -2.72 -0.87
C GLN A 38 -8.65 -2.52 -2.10
N LEU A 39 -7.36 -2.86 -1.98
CA LEU A 39 -6.42 -2.94 -3.09
C LEU A 39 -6.25 -4.40 -3.50
N LEU A 40 -6.88 -4.79 -4.60
CA LEU A 40 -6.80 -6.12 -5.18
C LEU A 40 -5.57 -6.20 -6.09
N HIS A 41 -4.73 -7.20 -5.88
CA HIS A 41 -3.66 -7.56 -6.81
C HIS A 41 -4.26 -8.31 -8.00
N ALA A 42 -4.10 -7.77 -9.21
CA ALA A 42 -4.83 -8.26 -10.38
C ALA A 42 -4.48 -9.72 -10.73
N GLU A 43 -3.21 -10.11 -10.60
CA GLU A 43 -2.74 -11.44 -10.99
C GLU A 43 -3.16 -12.53 -10.00
N THR A 44 -3.11 -12.24 -8.70
CA THR A 44 -3.39 -13.25 -7.65
C THR A 44 -4.82 -13.21 -7.14
N SER A 45 -5.61 -12.19 -7.51
CA SER A 45 -6.94 -11.93 -6.98
C SER A 45 -7.00 -11.83 -5.44
N LYS A 46 -5.89 -11.43 -4.82
CA LYS A 46 -5.74 -11.24 -3.37
C LYS A 46 -5.65 -9.77 -3.01
N CYS A 47 -6.11 -9.41 -1.82
CA CYS A 47 -6.13 -8.04 -1.34
C CYS A 47 -4.91 -7.73 -0.47
N ILE A 48 -4.38 -6.51 -0.59
CA ILE A 48 -3.37 -5.99 0.34
C ILE A 48 -3.97 -5.94 1.74
N GLN A 49 -3.29 -6.57 2.69
CA GLN A 49 -3.65 -6.62 4.09
C GLN A 49 -2.51 -6.11 4.97
N GLN A 50 -2.86 -5.33 6.00
CA GLN A 50 -1.95 -5.05 7.10
C GLN A 50 -1.57 -6.36 7.82
N GLY A 51 -0.28 -6.69 7.79
CA GLY A 51 0.30 -7.88 8.40
C GLY A 51 0.71 -7.68 9.85
N LYS A 52 1.77 -8.38 10.26
CA LYS A 52 2.34 -8.28 11.61
C LYS A 52 3.18 -7.00 11.75
N MET A 53 3.26 -6.50 12.99
CA MET A 53 4.15 -5.39 13.34
C MET A 53 5.60 -5.86 13.26
N PHE A 54 6.50 -4.99 12.82
CA PHE A 54 7.93 -5.29 12.84
C PHE A 54 8.44 -5.40 14.28
N PRO A 55 9.21 -6.44 14.63
CA PRO A 55 9.81 -6.55 15.95
C PRO A 55 10.69 -5.33 16.26
N GLY A 56 10.45 -4.68 17.40
CA GLY A 56 11.22 -3.52 17.86
C GLY A 56 10.86 -2.19 17.20
N GLN A 57 9.91 -2.14 16.25
CA GLN A 57 9.42 -0.89 15.68
C GLN A 57 7.99 -0.62 16.14
N MET A 58 7.79 0.50 16.84
CA MET A 58 6.43 0.98 17.12
C MET A 58 5.83 1.58 15.86
N TYR A 59 4.60 1.17 15.56
CA TYR A 59 3.81 1.69 14.46
C TYR A 59 4.31 1.41 13.03
N THR A 60 5.08 0.33 12.83
CA THR A 60 5.42 -0.18 11.49
C THR A 60 4.92 -1.61 11.30
N TRP A 61 4.21 -1.87 10.20
CA TRP A 61 3.67 -3.18 9.87
C TRP A 61 4.11 -3.62 8.47
N HIS A 62 4.32 -4.93 8.32
CA HIS A 62 4.43 -5.56 7.01
C HIS A 62 3.11 -5.46 6.25
N LEU A 63 3.20 -5.45 4.92
CA LEU A 63 2.06 -5.69 4.04
C LEU A 63 2.12 -7.11 3.49
N GLY A 64 0.96 -7.76 3.42
CA GLY A 64 0.80 -9.08 2.81
C GLY A 64 -0.35 -9.13 1.84
N LEU A 65 -0.44 -10.21 1.06
CA LEU A 65 -1.60 -10.53 0.23
C LEU A 65 -2.39 -11.66 0.87
N GLU A 66 -3.68 -11.42 1.06
CA GLU A 66 -4.62 -12.39 1.63
C GLU A 66 -5.88 -12.48 0.78
N GLU A 67 -6.65 -13.55 0.97
CA GLU A 67 -7.97 -13.67 0.34
C GLU A 67 -8.83 -12.44 0.67
N CYS A 68 -9.44 -11.85 -0.36
CA CYS A 68 -10.23 -10.64 -0.18
C CYS A 68 -11.46 -10.92 0.68
N ASN A 69 -11.57 -10.22 1.80
CA ASN A 69 -12.69 -10.33 2.73
C ASN A 69 -13.20 -8.92 3.09
N VAL A 70 -14.42 -8.60 2.64
CA VAL A 70 -15.02 -7.27 2.84
C VAL A 70 -15.23 -6.91 4.32
N SER A 71 -15.32 -7.92 5.19
CA SER A 71 -15.43 -7.74 6.64
C SER A 71 -14.07 -7.57 7.33
N GLU A 72 -12.96 -7.87 6.64
CA GLU A 72 -11.62 -7.74 7.19
C GLU A 72 -11.15 -6.28 7.14
N THR A 73 -11.24 -5.62 8.28
CA THR A 73 -10.82 -4.23 8.46
C THR A 73 -9.34 -3.99 8.14
N LYS A 74 -8.47 -5.01 8.27
CA LYS A 74 -7.05 -4.91 7.90
C LYS A 74 -6.81 -4.77 6.40
N GLN A 75 -7.79 -5.12 5.56
CA GLN A 75 -7.74 -4.97 4.11
C GLN A 75 -8.37 -3.65 3.61
N ARG A 76 -8.96 -2.86 4.52
CA ARG A 76 -9.55 -1.57 4.17
C ARG A 76 -8.51 -0.45 4.20
N TRP A 77 -8.49 0.31 3.12
CA TRP A 77 -7.64 1.47 2.88
C TRP A 77 -8.53 2.67 2.58
N ASP A 78 -8.03 3.86 2.86
CA ASP A 78 -8.70 5.12 2.59
C ASP A 78 -7.76 6.01 1.76
N CYS A 79 -8.31 7.03 1.13
CA CYS A 79 -7.53 8.03 0.42
C CYS A 79 -7.62 9.38 1.14
N ASP A 80 -6.49 9.83 1.66
CA ASP A 80 -6.33 11.21 2.11
C ASP A 80 -5.62 12.01 1.03
N ALA A 81 -6.37 12.80 0.26
CA ALA A 81 -5.90 13.53 -0.92
C ALA A 81 -5.22 12.64 -1.99
N ASN A 82 -3.92 12.36 -1.85
CA ASN A 82 -3.12 11.49 -2.73
C ASN A 82 -2.38 10.39 -1.96
N PHE A 83 -2.75 10.16 -0.70
CA PHE A 83 -2.11 9.19 0.17
C PHE A 83 -3.01 7.99 0.35
N LEU A 84 -2.44 6.80 0.19
CA LEU A 84 -3.08 5.56 0.64
C LEU A 84 -2.89 5.46 2.15
N VAL A 85 -3.98 5.63 2.88
CA VAL A 85 -3.96 5.70 4.33
C VAL A 85 -4.74 4.56 4.96
N LYS A 86 -4.33 4.20 6.17
CA LYS A 86 -5.10 3.36 7.06
C LYS A 86 -5.35 4.13 8.35
N ARG A 87 -6.61 4.26 8.74
CA ARG A 87 -6.98 4.90 10.00
C ARG A 87 -7.43 3.84 10.99
N PHE A 88 -6.94 3.91 12.21
CA PHE A 88 -7.32 3.00 13.28
C PHE A 88 -7.53 3.77 14.57
N LEU A 89 -8.46 3.30 15.39
CA LEU A 89 -8.73 3.88 16.69
C LEU A 89 -7.72 3.31 17.69
N ARG A 90 -6.89 4.18 18.27
CA ARG A 90 -6.02 3.82 19.39
C ARG A 90 -6.81 3.79 20.69
N THR A 91 -7.73 4.73 20.85
CA THR A 91 -8.68 4.82 21.97
C THR A 91 -10.04 5.30 21.43
N THR A 92 -11.04 5.44 22.31
CA THR A 92 -12.37 5.98 21.95
C THR A 92 -12.33 7.42 21.44
N SER A 93 -11.27 8.17 21.74
CA SER A 93 -11.12 9.59 21.37
C SER A 93 -9.90 9.87 20.48
N GLN A 94 -9.04 8.88 20.24
CA GLN A 94 -7.81 9.07 19.47
C GLN A 94 -7.76 8.13 18.27
N GLN A 95 -7.65 8.74 17.09
CA GLN A 95 -7.49 8.06 15.81
C GLN A 95 -6.10 8.32 15.27
N ASP A 96 -5.39 7.25 14.96
CA ASP A 96 -4.09 7.31 14.30
C ASP A 96 -4.26 7.06 12.81
N THR A 97 -3.47 7.77 12.00
CA THR A 97 -3.41 7.60 10.55
C THR A 97 -2.03 7.05 10.21
N MET A 98 -2.01 5.94 9.49
CA MET A 98 -0.81 5.34 8.93
C MET A 98 -0.85 5.45 7.40
N TYR A 99 0.32 5.37 6.78
CA TYR A 99 0.50 5.51 5.35
C TYR A 99 1.16 4.26 4.78
N ILE A 100 0.74 3.85 3.59
CA ILE A 100 1.56 2.95 2.78
C ILE A 100 2.80 3.73 2.32
N THR A 101 3.98 3.25 2.68
CA THR A 101 5.28 3.84 2.35
C THR A 101 6.27 2.73 2.02
N TYR A 102 7.50 3.07 1.65
CA TYR A 102 8.58 2.10 1.44
C TYR A 102 9.86 2.60 2.12
N GLU A 103 10.64 1.67 2.65
CA GLU A 103 11.97 1.96 3.21
C GLU A 103 13.01 1.89 2.09
N ASN A 104 13.87 2.91 1.99
CA ASN A 104 14.86 3.03 0.92
C ASN A 104 15.90 1.90 0.92
N ASP A 105 16.11 1.22 2.05
CA ASP A 105 17.22 0.28 2.20
C ASP A 105 16.85 -1.17 1.86
N ASN A 106 15.55 -1.51 1.82
CA ASN A 106 15.07 -2.89 1.63
C ASN A 106 13.96 -3.05 0.58
N ASP A 107 13.55 -1.96 -0.08
CA ASP A 107 12.44 -1.93 -1.06
C ASP A 107 11.11 -2.52 -0.55
N ASN A 108 10.97 -2.73 0.76
CA ASN A 108 9.78 -3.30 1.35
C ASN A 108 8.71 -2.23 1.46
N THR A 109 7.52 -2.51 0.94
CA THR A 109 6.36 -1.65 1.17
C THR A 109 5.78 -1.97 2.54
N ILE A 110 5.67 -0.94 3.37
CA ILE A 110 5.24 -1.03 4.76
C ILE A 110 4.07 -0.10 5.02
N VAL A 111 3.41 -0.30 6.16
CA VAL A 111 2.46 0.66 6.71
C VAL A 111 3.09 1.30 7.93
N ALA A 112 3.28 2.62 7.91
CA ALA A 112 3.93 3.35 8.99
C ALA A 112 3.23 4.67 9.33
N LYS A 113 3.30 5.06 10.62
CA LYS A 113 2.77 6.34 11.10
C LYS A 113 3.77 7.50 10.98
N GLU A 114 5.03 7.24 11.29
CA GLU A 114 6.06 8.28 11.50
C GLU A 114 6.93 8.55 10.27
N GLN A 115 6.71 7.82 9.17
CA GLN A 115 7.41 8.06 7.92
C GLN A 115 6.70 9.11 7.07
N ALA A 116 7.49 9.89 6.32
CA ALA A 116 6.95 10.87 5.38
C ALA A 116 6.05 10.17 4.36
N PRO A 117 4.78 10.58 4.23
CA PRO A 117 3.84 9.87 3.39
C PRO A 117 4.24 9.99 1.92
N LYS A 118 4.17 8.88 1.19
CA LYS A 118 4.47 8.86 -0.24
C LYS A 118 3.22 9.19 -1.04
N ASN A 119 3.35 10.14 -1.97
CA ASN A 119 2.26 10.52 -2.86
C ASN A 119 2.12 9.44 -3.94
N TRP A 120 1.17 8.54 -3.74
CA TRP A 120 0.91 7.45 -4.67
C TRP A 120 -0.13 7.88 -5.70
N LYS A 121 0.16 7.63 -6.98
CA LYS A 121 -0.72 7.94 -8.12
C LYS A 121 -0.81 6.72 -9.02
N ARG A 122 -1.85 6.67 -9.85
CA ARG A 122 -1.95 5.63 -10.87
C ARG A 122 -0.88 5.88 -11.93
N TYR A 123 -0.04 4.89 -12.23
CA TYR A 123 1.02 5.06 -13.22
C TYR A 123 0.42 5.37 -14.61
N GLN A 124 1.04 6.30 -15.35
CA GLN A 124 0.58 6.83 -16.64
C GLN A 124 -0.78 7.55 -16.64
N LEU A 125 -1.46 7.61 -15.50
CA LEU A 125 -2.67 8.39 -15.31
C LEU A 125 -2.35 9.53 -14.35
N ASN A 126 -2.61 10.78 -14.75
CA ASN A 126 -2.50 11.92 -13.81
C ASN A 126 -3.65 11.95 -12.78
N SER A 127 -4.20 10.77 -12.45
CA SER A 127 -5.33 10.58 -11.55
C SER A 127 -4.89 10.06 -10.19
N LYS A 128 -5.74 10.30 -9.20
CA LYS A 128 -5.57 9.80 -7.85
C LYS A 128 -5.76 8.29 -7.83
N ILE A 129 -5.22 7.61 -6.81
CA ILE A 129 -5.43 6.16 -6.67
C ILE A 129 -6.91 5.82 -6.47
N CYS A 130 -7.61 6.61 -5.67
CA CYS A 130 -9.02 6.38 -5.35
C CYS A 130 -10.01 7.14 -6.25
N SER A 131 -9.60 7.69 -7.38
CA SER A 131 -10.58 8.23 -8.35
C SER A 131 -11.27 7.08 -9.07
N SER A 132 -12.59 7.03 -9.03
CA SER A 132 -13.43 6.14 -9.84
C SER A 132 -13.14 6.33 -11.33
#